data_AF-A0A7L1NSE7-F1
#
_entry.id   AF-A0A7L1NSE7-F1
#
_cell.length_a   1.000
_cell.length_b   1.000
_cell.length_c   1.000
_cell.angle_alpha   90.00
_cell.angle_beta   90.00
_cell.angle_gamma   90.00
#
_symmetry.space_group_name_H-M   'P 1'
#
loop_
_entity.id
_entity.type
_entity.pdbx_description
1 polymer ?
#
loop_
_entity_poly.entity_id
_entity_poly.type
_entity_poly.pdbx_seq_one_letter_code
_entity_poly.pdbx_strand_id
1 'polypeptide(L)'
;AQECGIHSKQRCYPLAFGVPAALMAVSLIVFIAGSRMYKKVQPQGNIMIQVVKCIGFAIKNRLRHRSKQYPKREHWLDWASEKYDKLLIAQTKMVLKVLFLYIPLPMFWALFDQQGSRWTLQATTMDGNFVDFEMLLVFFNVLQQTVNPILIIIMVPVVDAVVYPLIKKCKINFTPLRKITVGMFLAALAFVAAALVQVQIDKTLPVFPAEGQSQIKIINLGRDAAAVQFQPQLVNVTVNSMESVSYMTFEASQLQAFEVTIGSNTTTEGIRLPGGERHTLRIAQNGTSVVAGLLFDNITSKPEEGNNLIRFINNVPADINITMGGTDFETLAYLSASNYSLFGGGRKDHIEVKILGNLSSCSVTSKAFGFGGAYTIIINGCTEGNLDIAYSEDILPNTVHMAWQIPQYFILTCGEVVFSVTGLEFSYSQAPSNMKAVLQAGWLLTVAVGNIIVLIVAGASKLSEQWAEYVLFAALLFVVCIIFAVMAYFYTYVDPNEIEAQLNEEEKKQAKKEEDDAYVKKDEAVSKM
;
A
#
# COMPACT_ATOMS: atom_id res chain seq x y z
N ALA A 1 5.36 -23.44 -5.17
CA ALA A 1 5.12 -22.42 -4.13
C ALA A 1 3.62 -22.19 -3.88
N GLN A 2 2.78 -23.21 -4.02
CA GLN A 2 1.34 -23.05 -4.33
C GLN A 2 0.40 -23.46 -3.18
N GLU A 3 0.89 -23.49 -1.93
CA GLU A 3 0.12 -23.98 -0.77
C GLU A 3 -0.12 -22.94 0.33
N CYS A 4 0.19 -21.65 0.11
CA CYS A 4 -0.14 -20.60 1.08
C CYS A 4 -1.25 -19.70 0.51
N GLY A 5 -2.48 -20.19 0.55
CA GLY A 5 -3.68 -19.40 0.24
C GLY A 5 -4.50 -19.13 1.50
N ILE A 6 -5.37 -18.12 1.43
CA ILE A 6 -6.26 -17.66 2.53
C ILE A 6 -7.13 -18.79 3.11
N HIS A 7 -7.32 -19.91 2.39
CA HIS A 7 -8.11 -21.06 2.84
C HIS A 7 -7.29 -22.25 3.37
N SER A 8 -5.95 -22.29 3.23
CA SER A 8 -5.06 -23.33 3.79
C SER A 8 -4.28 -22.83 5.03
N LYS A 9 -5.00 -22.23 5.99
CA LYS A 9 -4.44 -21.40 7.07
C LYS A 9 -3.47 -22.08 8.06
N GLN A 10 -3.29 -23.41 8.08
CA GLN A 10 -2.57 -24.05 9.21
C GLN A 10 -1.07 -24.29 9.01
N ARG A 11 -0.56 -24.41 7.78
CA ARG A 11 0.87 -24.74 7.56
C ARG A 11 1.81 -23.54 7.43
N CYS A 12 1.31 -22.38 6.99
CA CYS A 12 2.18 -21.22 6.72
C CYS A 12 2.36 -20.27 7.92
N TYR A 13 1.42 -20.25 8.89
CA TYR A 13 1.53 -19.41 10.10
C TYR A 13 2.72 -19.79 11.00
N PRO A 14 2.96 -21.08 11.33
CA PRO A 14 4.12 -21.46 12.12
C PRO A 14 5.44 -21.07 11.45
N LEU A 15 5.53 -21.12 10.12
CA LEU A 15 6.71 -20.70 9.39
C LEU A 15 6.87 -19.17 9.40
N ALA A 16 5.77 -18.44 9.13
CA ALA A 16 5.75 -16.98 9.09
C ALA A 16 6.13 -16.33 10.42
N PHE A 17 5.73 -16.91 11.56
CA PHE A 17 6.10 -16.41 12.89
C PHE A 17 7.36 -17.10 13.47
N GLY A 18 7.57 -18.37 13.14
CA GLY A 18 8.68 -19.17 13.66
C GLY A 18 10.04 -18.75 13.10
N VAL A 19 10.11 -18.41 11.81
CA VAL A 19 11.37 -17.95 11.19
C VAL A 19 11.85 -16.63 11.82
N PRO A 20 11.05 -15.55 11.92
CA PRO A 20 11.45 -14.35 12.64
C PRO A 20 11.81 -14.59 14.10
N ALA A 21 11.07 -15.46 14.81
CA ALA A 21 11.39 -15.80 16.21
C ALA A 21 12.76 -16.49 16.34
N ALA A 22 13.07 -17.43 15.44
CA ALA A 22 14.37 -18.08 15.39
C ALA A 22 15.50 -17.08 15.07
N LEU A 23 15.28 -16.19 14.10
CA LEU A 23 16.23 -15.13 13.76
C LEU A 23 16.46 -14.16 14.93
N MET A 24 15.40 -13.81 15.67
CA MET A 24 15.52 -13.00 16.90
C MET A 24 16.32 -13.73 17.99
N ALA A 25 16.13 -15.04 18.15
CA ALA A 25 16.93 -15.85 19.07
C ALA A 25 18.42 -15.87 18.66
N VAL A 26 18.70 -16.04 17.36
CA VAL A 26 20.08 -15.95 16.82
C VAL A 26 20.67 -14.57 17.08
N SER A 27 19.93 -13.48 16.80
CA SER A 27 20.37 -12.12 17.09
C SER A 27 20.68 -11.91 18.58
N LEU A 28 19.88 -12.48 19.48
CA LEU A 28 20.13 -12.41 20.92
C LEU A 28 21.40 -13.15 21.32
N ILE A 29 21.65 -14.34 20.77
CA ILE A 29 22.88 -15.12 21.01
C ILE A 29 24.10 -14.32 20.55
N VAL A 30 24.04 -13.73 19.36
CA VAL A 30 25.11 -12.87 18.82
C VAL A 30 25.33 -11.65 19.72
N PHE A 31 24.27 -11.00 20.17
CA PHE A 31 24.35 -9.84 21.07
C PHE A 31 24.98 -10.20 22.42
N ILE A 32 24.59 -11.34 23.03
CA ILE A 32 25.16 -11.84 24.29
C ILE A 32 26.63 -12.19 24.11
N ALA A 33 26.99 -12.86 23.01
CA ALA A 33 28.38 -13.18 22.69
C ALA A 33 29.24 -11.91 22.54
N GLY A 34 28.70 -10.89 21.85
CA GLY A 34 29.35 -9.59 21.67
C GLY A 34 29.38 -8.72 22.93
N SER A 35 28.57 -9.00 23.96
CA SER A 35 28.43 -8.15 25.16
C SER A 35 29.75 -7.91 25.93
N ARG A 36 30.73 -8.81 25.77
CA ARG A 36 32.09 -8.67 26.35
C ARG A 36 32.92 -7.59 25.65
N MET A 37 32.58 -7.22 24.43
CA MET A 37 33.27 -6.19 23.63
C MET A 37 32.75 -4.77 23.90
N TYR A 38 31.61 -4.63 24.60
CA TYR A 38 31.00 -3.33 24.86
C TYR A 38 31.55 -2.67 26.11
N LYS A 39 31.92 -1.38 26.02
CA LYS A 39 32.19 -0.53 27.17
C LYS A 39 30.86 -0.10 27.81
N LYS A 40 30.49 -0.74 28.92
CA LYS A 40 29.25 -0.45 29.66
C LYS A 40 29.40 0.82 30.48
N VAL A 41 28.73 1.89 30.04
CA VAL A 41 28.65 3.16 30.80
C VAL A 41 27.55 3.03 31.86
N GLN A 42 27.76 3.61 33.04
CA GLN A 42 26.76 3.59 34.12
C GLN A 42 25.43 4.20 33.63
N PRO A 43 24.27 3.57 33.91
CA PRO A 43 22.98 4.12 33.50
C PRO A 43 22.74 5.45 34.20
N GLN A 44 22.68 6.54 33.43
CA GLN A 44 22.11 7.80 33.90
C GLN A 44 20.63 7.52 34.24
N GLY A 45 20.12 8.07 35.35
CA GLY A 45 18.78 7.77 35.85
C GLY A 45 17.66 8.03 34.83
N ASN A 46 16.41 7.70 35.18
CA ASN A 46 15.30 7.82 34.23
C ASN A 46 14.88 9.29 33.98
N ILE A 47 15.61 9.97 33.10
CA ILE A 47 15.44 11.37 32.70
C ILE A 47 14.05 11.60 32.08
N MET A 48 13.51 10.61 31.35
CA MET A 48 12.16 10.71 30.78
C MET A 48 11.09 10.89 31.87
N ILE A 49 11.15 10.11 32.96
CA ILE A 49 10.24 10.26 34.10
C ILE A 49 10.42 11.63 34.77
N GLN A 50 11.65 12.11 34.90
CA GLN A 50 11.92 13.43 35.47
C GLN A 50 11.31 14.56 34.62
N VAL A 51 11.46 14.49 33.29
CA VAL A 51 10.85 15.44 32.34
C VAL A 51 9.33 15.44 32.46
N VAL A 52 8.69 14.27 32.45
CA VAL A 52 7.22 14.17 32.58
C VAL A 52 6.73 14.72 33.92
N LYS A 53 7.42 14.40 35.03
CA LYS A 53 7.09 14.93 36.36
C LYS A 53 7.31 16.45 36.45
N CYS A 54 8.37 16.97 35.83
CA CYS A 54 8.67 18.40 35.76
C CYS A 54 7.55 19.15 35.01
N ILE A 55 7.16 18.66 33.82
CA ILE A 55 6.05 19.22 33.04
C ILE A 55 4.73 19.15 33.82
N GLY A 56 4.40 18.00 34.39
CA GLY A 56 3.19 17.81 35.17
C GLY A 56 3.13 18.72 36.41
N PHE A 57 4.26 18.89 37.10
CA PHE A 57 4.38 19.80 38.22
C PHE A 57 4.22 21.27 37.77
N ALA A 58 4.87 21.68 36.69
CA ALA A 58 4.73 23.03 36.15
C ALA A 58 3.28 23.36 35.77
N ILE A 59 2.57 22.43 35.11
CA ILE A 59 1.15 22.59 34.74
C ILE A 59 0.28 22.67 36.00
N LYS A 60 0.46 21.74 36.96
CA LYS A 60 -0.30 21.73 38.21
C LYS A 60 -0.08 23.01 39.01
N ASN A 61 1.16 23.49 39.10
CA ASN A 61 1.53 24.68 39.85
C ASN A 61 0.99 25.96 39.17
N ARG A 62 1.04 26.02 37.84
CA ARG A 62 0.42 27.10 37.04
C ARG A 62 -1.09 27.17 37.23
N LEU A 63 -1.78 26.03 37.26
CA LEU A 63 -3.23 25.98 37.48
C LEU A 63 -3.60 26.39 38.91
N ARG A 64 -2.78 26.02 39.90
CA ARG A 64 -3.00 26.34 41.32
C ARG A 64 -2.74 27.80 41.67
N HIS A 65 -1.78 28.44 41.00
CA HIS A 65 -1.37 29.83 41.27
C HIS A 65 -1.84 30.83 40.18
N ARG A 66 -2.96 30.55 39.50
CA ARG A 66 -3.53 31.41 38.44
C ARG A 66 -4.12 32.75 38.94
N SER A 67 -4.00 33.07 40.22
CA SER A 67 -4.48 34.32 40.83
C SER A 67 -3.56 35.51 40.52
N LYS A 68 -4.11 36.74 40.50
CA LYS A 68 -3.39 38.02 40.27
C LYS A 68 -2.26 38.32 41.28
N GLN A 69 -2.13 37.51 42.33
CA GLN A 69 -1.23 37.73 43.47
C GLN A 69 0.21 37.24 43.23
N TYR A 70 0.46 36.50 42.14
CA TYR A 70 1.79 36.00 41.79
C TYR A 70 2.35 36.73 40.55
N PRO A 71 3.65 37.11 40.55
CA PRO A 71 4.27 37.77 39.41
C PRO A 71 4.26 36.85 38.17
N LYS A 72 3.99 37.44 37.00
CA LYS A 72 4.03 36.70 35.72
C LYS A 72 5.48 36.27 35.44
N ARG A 73 5.69 34.98 35.19
CA ARG A 73 6.98 34.44 34.73
C ARG A 73 7.06 34.48 33.19
N GLU A 74 8.26 34.57 32.63
CA GLU A 74 8.48 34.68 31.18
C GLU A 74 8.04 33.41 30.42
N HIS A 75 8.30 32.22 30.96
CA HIS A 75 7.84 30.95 30.38
C HIS A 75 7.01 30.12 31.37
N TRP A 76 6.00 29.40 30.87
CA TRP A 76 5.09 28.61 31.70
C TRP A 76 5.78 27.45 32.44
N LEU A 77 6.91 26.98 31.92
CA LEU A 77 7.70 25.92 32.56
C LEU A 77 8.50 26.42 33.77
N ASP A 78 8.66 27.73 33.93
CA ASP A 78 9.42 28.31 35.06
C ASP A 78 8.72 28.10 36.40
N TRP A 79 7.43 27.74 36.39
CA TRP A 79 6.69 27.32 37.58
C TRP A 79 7.23 26.04 38.23
N ALA A 80 8.14 25.32 37.58
CA ALA A 80 8.86 24.19 38.15
C ALA A 80 10.11 24.58 38.96
N SER A 81 10.56 25.84 38.93
CA SER A 81 11.82 26.26 39.58
C SER A 81 11.85 26.11 41.10
N GLU A 82 10.69 25.89 41.72
CA GLU A 82 10.56 25.65 43.16
C GLU A 82 11.03 24.25 43.57
N LYS A 83 11.07 23.31 42.62
CA LYS A 83 11.34 21.88 42.90
C LYS A 83 12.42 21.28 42.00
N TYR A 84 12.67 21.87 40.84
CA TYR A 84 13.58 21.34 39.83
C TYR A 84 14.67 22.34 39.48
N ASP A 85 15.85 21.81 39.15
CA ASP A 85 17.02 22.59 38.79
C ASP A 85 16.78 23.44 37.53
N LYS A 86 17.38 24.63 37.50
CA LYS A 86 17.26 25.56 36.36
C LYS A 86 17.75 24.91 35.07
N LEU A 87 18.80 24.11 35.14
CA LEU A 87 19.34 23.34 34.03
C LEU A 87 18.31 22.34 33.48
N LEU A 88 17.64 21.56 34.33
CA LEU A 88 16.60 20.62 33.89
C LEU A 88 15.41 21.34 33.23
N ILE A 89 15.01 22.50 33.76
CA ILE A 89 13.94 23.32 33.20
C ILE A 89 14.33 23.86 31.83
N ALA A 90 15.54 24.40 31.66
CA ALA A 90 16.06 24.89 30.39
C ALA A 90 16.13 23.76 29.34
N GLN A 91 16.68 22.60 29.72
CA GLN A 91 16.74 21.42 28.86
C GLN A 91 15.34 20.94 28.44
N THR A 92 14.38 20.94 29.38
CA THR A 92 12.99 20.59 29.07
C THR A 92 12.33 21.59 28.12
N LYS A 93 12.62 22.90 28.24
CA LYS A 93 12.15 23.91 27.27
C LYS A 93 12.71 23.63 25.87
N MET A 94 13.98 23.25 25.74
CA MET A 94 14.60 22.90 24.46
C MET A 94 13.92 21.69 23.83
N VAL A 95 13.73 20.61 24.60
CA VAL A 95 13.04 19.41 24.15
C VAL A 95 11.61 19.72 23.70
N LEU A 96 10.86 20.51 24.46
CA LEU A 96 9.49 20.88 24.11
C LEU A 96 9.40 21.69 22.81
N LYS A 97 10.39 22.55 22.50
CA LYS A 97 10.45 23.27 21.23
C LYS A 97 10.62 22.31 20.05
N VAL A 98 11.45 21.29 20.17
CA VAL A 98 11.64 20.26 19.13
C VAL A 98 10.40 19.36 19.03
N LEU A 99 9.82 18.92 20.15
CA LEU A 99 8.58 18.13 20.16
C LEU A 99 7.40 18.90 19.55
N PHE A 100 7.37 20.22 19.67
CA PHE A 100 6.37 21.04 18.98
C PHE A 100 6.53 20.97 17.46
N LEU A 101 7.76 20.96 16.93
CA LEU A 101 8.01 20.72 15.50
C LEU A 101 7.60 19.32 15.03
N TYR A 102 7.48 18.35 15.94
CA TYR A 102 7.06 17.00 15.60
C TYR A 102 5.56 16.87 15.34
N ILE A 103 4.73 17.85 15.71
CA ILE A 103 3.26 17.77 15.58
C ILE A 103 2.79 17.41 14.15
N PRO A 104 3.41 17.88 13.06
CA PRO A 104 2.99 17.52 11.70
C PRO A 104 3.54 16.16 11.20
N LEU A 105 4.57 15.60 11.85
CA LEU A 105 5.26 14.36 11.42
C LEU A 105 4.37 13.11 11.42
N PRO A 106 3.41 12.91 12.36
CA PRO A 106 2.51 11.77 12.31
C PRO A 106 1.77 11.61 10.98
N MET A 107 1.39 12.71 10.33
CA MET A 107 0.72 12.63 9.04
C MET A 107 1.67 12.19 7.92
N PHE A 108 2.95 12.60 7.98
CA PHE A 108 3.96 12.08 7.06
C PHE A 108 4.10 10.56 7.22
N TRP A 109 4.24 10.07 8.46
CA TRP A 109 4.37 8.64 8.72
C TRP A 109 3.13 7.84 8.33
N ALA A 110 1.93 8.36 8.64
CA ALA A 110 0.67 7.74 8.25
C ALA A 110 0.59 7.51 6.73
N LEU A 111 1.12 8.43 5.94
CA LEU A 111 1.06 8.36 4.49
C LEU A 111 2.23 7.57 3.93
N PHE A 112 3.44 7.76 4.45
CA PHE A 112 4.61 6.96 4.10
C PHE A 112 4.35 5.46 4.30
N ASP A 113 3.71 5.06 5.40
CA ASP A 113 3.39 3.65 5.68
C ASP A 113 2.35 3.06 4.71
N GLN A 114 1.60 3.87 3.95
CA GLN A 114 0.68 3.38 2.91
C GLN A 114 1.39 2.70 1.75
N GLN A 115 2.68 2.97 1.53
CA GLN A 115 3.45 2.29 0.48
C GLN A 115 3.51 0.78 0.69
N GLY A 116 3.37 0.30 1.94
CA GLY A 116 3.39 -1.12 2.28
C GLY A 116 2.06 -1.83 2.04
N SER A 117 0.97 -1.09 1.81
CA SER A 117 -0.38 -1.63 1.67
C SER A 117 -1.00 -1.25 0.32
N ARG A 118 -1.22 0.05 0.08
CA ARG A 118 -1.94 0.55 -1.09
C ARG A 118 -1.16 0.35 -2.37
N TRP A 119 0.16 0.54 -2.36
CA TRP A 119 0.98 0.33 -3.56
C TRP A 119 1.17 -1.16 -3.87
N THR A 120 1.16 -2.02 -2.85
CA THR A 120 1.06 -3.47 -3.00
C THR A 120 -0.23 -3.85 -3.70
N LEU A 121 -1.38 -3.32 -3.26
CA LEU A 121 -2.67 -3.56 -3.91
C LEU A 121 -2.74 -3.00 -5.34
N GLN A 122 -2.15 -1.83 -5.59
CA GLN A 122 -2.01 -1.32 -6.95
C GLN A 122 -1.21 -2.30 -7.83
N ALA A 123 -0.13 -2.90 -7.31
CA ALA A 123 0.71 -3.82 -8.06
C ALA A 123 -0.02 -5.11 -8.47
N THR A 124 -0.96 -5.62 -7.65
CA THR A 124 -1.72 -6.85 -7.99
C THR A 124 -2.60 -6.69 -9.23
N THR A 125 -2.92 -5.46 -9.60
CA THR A 125 -3.73 -5.09 -10.78
C THR A 125 -2.89 -4.68 -12.00
N MET A 126 -1.57 -4.82 -11.93
CA MET A 126 -0.64 -4.50 -13.01
C MET A 126 -0.19 -5.75 -13.76
N ASP A 127 0.41 -5.55 -14.93
CA ASP A 127 1.07 -6.62 -15.69
C ASP A 127 2.47 -6.89 -15.12
N GLY A 128 2.72 -8.15 -14.75
CA GLY A 128 3.97 -8.63 -14.18
C GLY A 128 4.90 -9.29 -15.21
N ASN A 129 4.58 -9.23 -16.51
CA ASN A 129 5.38 -9.85 -17.56
C ASN A 129 6.67 -9.06 -17.86
N PHE A 130 7.72 -9.28 -17.06
CA PHE A 130 9.06 -8.81 -17.40
C PHE A 130 9.70 -9.77 -18.40
N VAL A 131 9.53 -9.49 -19.68
CA VAL A 131 10.28 -10.16 -20.75
C VAL A 131 11.77 -9.80 -20.55
N ASP A 132 12.62 -10.81 -20.35
CA ASP A 132 14.10 -10.78 -20.37
C ASP A 132 14.92 -10.45 -19.10
N PHE A 133 14.32 -10.16 -17.94
CA PHE A 133 15.10 -10.00 -16.69
C PHE A 133 14.50 -10.80 -15.52
N GLU A 134 14.76 -12.11 -15.48
CA GLU A 134 14.39 -13.01 -14.36
C GLU A 134 14.91 -12.51 -12.99
N MET A 135 16.04 -11.79 -12.95
CA MET A 135 16.57 -11.22 -11.71
C MET A 135 15.75 -10.01 -11.21
N LEU A 136 15.18 -9.21 -12.11
CA LEU A 136 14.38 -8.03 -11.78
C LEU A 136 12.99 -8.43 -11.26
N LEU A 137 12.44 -9.53 -11.76
CA LEU A 137 11.10 -10.04 -11.45
C LEU A 137 10.98 -10.54 -10.00
N VAL A 138 12.00 -11.27 -9.51
CA VAL A 138 12.12 -11.65 -8.09
C VAL A 138 12.40 -10.41 -7.22
N PHE A 139 13.18 -9.45 -7.75
CA PHE A 139 13.54 -8.22 -7.03
C PHE A 139 12.35 -7.27 -6.82
N PHE A 140 11.37 -7.21 -7.73
CA PHE A 140 10.21 -6.30 -7.60
C PHE A 140 8.99 -6.97 -6.96
N ASN A 141 8.67 -8.23 -7.27
CA ASN A 141 7.51 -8.92 -6.69
C ASN A 141 7.72 -9.37 -5.23
N VAL A 142 8.96 -9.70 -4.82
CA VAL A 142 9.23 -10.29 -3.49
C VAL A 142 9.69 -9.25 -2.45
N LEU A 143 10.04 -8.02 -2.86
CA LEU A 143 10.80 -7.09 -2.02
C LEU A 143 10.26 -5.65 -1.97
N GLN A 144 8.96 -5.37 -2.20
CA GLN A 144 8.43 -3.99 -2.06
C GLN A 144 8.80 -3.31 -0.71
N GLN A 145 9.03 -4.08 0.37
CA GLN A 145 9.56 -3.56 1.64
C GLN A 145 11.09 -3.65 1.82
N THR A 146 11.80 -4.46 1.02
CA THR A 146 13.27 -4.61 1.12
C THR A 146 14.03 -3.71 0.15
N VAL A 147 13.41 -3.28 -0.95
CA VAL A 147 14.00 -2.32 -1.89
C VAL A 147 14.19 -0.96 -1.23
N ASN A 148 13.27 -0.52 -0.35
CA ASN A 148 13.39 0.78 0.30
C ASN A 148 14.68 0.92 1.14
N PRO A 149 15.03 -0.01 2.06
CA PRO A 149 16.34 0.02 2.74
C PRO A 149 17.55 0.04 1.81
N ILE A 150 17.54 -0.73 0.71
CA ILE A 150 18.64 -0.76 -0.26
C ILE A 150 18.77 0.60 -0.96
N LEU A 151 17.64 1.16 -1.41
CA LEU A 151 17.59 2.49 -2.02
C LEU A 151 18.06 3.57 -1.06
N ILE A 152 17.72 3.51 0.23
CA ILE A 152 18.22 4.45 1.24
C ILE A 152 19.75 4.36 1.36
N ILE A 153 20.32 3.16 1.45
CA ILE A 153 21.78 2.96 1.54
C ILE A 153 22.50 3.55 0.33
N ILE A 154 21.91 3.48 -0.86
CA ILE A 154 22.46 4.07 -2.08
C ILE A 154 22.23 5.59 -2.12
N MET A 155 21.03 6.05 -1.74
CA MET A 155 20.62 7.44 -1.87
C MET A 155 21.25 8.36 -0.83
N VAL A 156 21.53 7.89 0.39
CA VAL A 156 22.19 8.73 1.42
C VAL A 156 23.54 9.28 0.92
N PRO A 157 24.49 8.45 0.44
CA PRO A 157 25.72 8.96 -0.16
C PRO A 157 25.49 9.88 -1.37
N VAL A 158 24.51 9.58 -2.22
CA VAL A 158 24.20 10.42 -3.40
C VAL A 158 23.70 11.79 -2.97
N VAL A 159 22.80 11.85 -1.99
CA VAL A 159 22.25 13.10 -1.48
C VAL A 159 23.34 13.93 -0.79
N ASP A 160 24.19 13.31 0.03
CA ASP A 160 25.25 14.00 0.77
C ASP A 160 26.45 14.41 -0.08
N ALA A 161 26.91 13.55 -1.00
CA ALA A 161 28.11 13.79 -1.80
C ALA A 161 27.85 14.50 -3.13
N VAL A 162 26.63 14.40 -3.68
CA VAL A 162 26.29 14.96 -5.00
C VAL A 162 25.26 16.07 -4.86
N VAL A 163 24.08 15.78 -4.29
CA VAL A 163 22.95 16.74 -4.29
C VAL A 163 23.26 17.98 -3.45
N TYR A 164 23.66 17.84 -2.19
CA TYR A 164 23.93 19.00 -1.34
C TYR A 164 25.10 19.86 -1.82
N PRO A 165 26.23 19.30 -2.30
CA PRO A 165 27.31 20.11 -2.89
C PRO A 165 26.88 20.88 -4.14
N LEU A 166 26.02 20.31 -5.00
CA LEU A 166 25.47 20.99 -6.16
C LEU A 166 24.54 22.16 -5.76
N ILE A 167 23.68 21.95 -4.77
CA ILE A 167 22.82 23.01 -4.22
C ILE A 167 23.68 24.13 -3.60
N LYS A 168 24.76 23.77 -2.89
CA LYS A 168 25.70 24.74 -2.32
C LYS A 168 26.41 25.55 -3.41
N LYS A 169 26.76 24.94 -4.55
CA LYS A 169 27.28 25.66 -5.73
C LYS A 169 26.27 26.66 -6.29
N CYS A 170 24.97 26.41 -6.14
CA CYS A 170 23.90 27.35 -6.49
C CYS A 170 23.68 28.47 -5.45
N LYS A 171 24.54 28.57 -4.41
CA LYS A 171 24.47 29.57 -3.32
C LYS A 171 23.19 29.55 -2.48
N ILE A 172 22.46 28.43 -2.48
CA ILE A 172 21.27 28.27 -1.65
C ILE A 172 21.67 27.66 -0.31
N ASN A 173 21.51 28.42 0.78
CA ASN A 173 21.70 27.90 2.13
C ASN A 173 20.51 27.01 2.52
N PHE A 174 20.78 25.71 2.60
CA PHE A 174 19.78 24.67 2.81
C PHE A 174 19.82 24.22 4.28
N THR A 175 19.01 24.87 5.12
CA THR A 175 18.90 24.54 6.55
C THR A 175 18.26 23.15 6.74
N PRO A 176 18.53 22.45 7.86
CA PRO A 176 17.92 21.14 8.13
C PRO A 176 16.39 21.14 8.04
N LEU A 177 15.72 22.20 8.49
CA LEU A 177 14.26 22.28 8.42
C LEU A 177 13.74 22.47 6.99
N ARG A 178 14.49 23.17 6.12
CA ARG A 178 14.17 23.31 4.69
C ARG A 178 14.33 21.97 3.96
N LYS A 179 15.34 21.18 4.32
CA LYS A 179 15.52 19.80 3.83
C LYS A 179 14.28 18.96 4.14
N ILE A 180 13.87 18.92 5.42
CA ILE A 180 12.70 18.17 5.87
C ILE A 180 11.43 18.60 5.10
N THR A 181 11.26 19.91 4.87
CA THR A 181 10.14 20.45 4.08
C THR A 181 10.16 19.92 2.63
N VAL A 182 11.33 19.88 1.99
CA VAL A 182 11.47 19.30 0.64
C VAL A 182 11.19 17.80 0.65
N GLY A 183 11.59 17.08 1.70
CA GLY A 183 11.25 15.66 1.87
C GLY A 183 9.72 15.42 1.92
N MET A 184 8.99 16.24 2.69
CA MET A 184 7.52 16.19 2.72
C MET A 184 6.88 16.52 1.36
N PHE A 185 7.45 17.49 0.63
CA PHE A 185 6.99 17.84 -0.71
C PHE A 185 7.23 16.72 -1.73
N LEU A 186 8.41 16.08 -1.70
CA LEU A 186 8.71 14.92 -2.54
C LEU A 186 7.75 13.76 -2.25
N ALA A 187 7.45 13.49 -0.98
CA ALA A 187 6.45 12.49 -0.62
C ALA A 187 5.07 12.82 -1.22
N ALA A 188 4.64 14.09 -1.20
CA ALA A 188 3.40 14.51 -1.85
C ALA A 188 3.42 14.23 -3.36
N LEU A 189 4.54 14.52 -4.04
CA LEU A 189 4.72 14.22 -5.46
C LEU A 189 4.70 12.73 -5.78
N ALA A 190 5.23 11.88 -4.89
CA ALA A 190 5.14 10.42 -5.04
C ALA A 190 3.68 9.93 -5.06
N PHE A 191 2.82 10.51 -4.21
CA PHE A 191 1.39 10.20 -4.23
C PHE A 191 0.66 10.73 -5.46
N VAL A 192 1.09 11.87 -6.01
CA VAL A 192 0.60 12.34 -7.31
C VAL A 192 0.98 11.36 -8.42
N ALA A 193 2.23 10.89 -8.44
CA ALA A 193 2.66 9.87 -9.40
C ALA A 193 1.84 8.58 -9.27
N ALA A 194 1.59 8.12 -8.05
CA ALA A 194 0.74 6.95 -7.79
C ALA A 194 -0.70 7.12 -8.26
N ALA A 195 -1.28 8.31 -8.06
CA ALA A 195 -2.61 8.65 -8.58
C ALA A 195 -2.64 8.60 -10.12
N LEU A 196 -1.62 9.13 -10.79
CA LEU A 196 -1.54 9.10 -12.26
C LEU A 196 -1.44 7.68 -12.81
N VAL A 197 -0.65 6.81 -12.16
CA VAL A 197 -0.58 5.39 -12.51
C VAL A 197 -1.93 4.71 -12.28
N GLN A 198 -2.58 4.97 -11.15
CA GLN A 198 -3.89 4.40 -10.83
C GLN A 198 -4.95 4.76 -11.87
N VAL A 199 -5.01 6.02 -12.31
CA VAL A 199 -5.96 6.45 -13.36
C VAL A 199 -5.80 5.64 -14.66
N GLN A 200 -4.57 5.22 -15.00
CA GLN A 200 -4.37 4.38 -16.19
C GLN A 200 -4.75 2.92 -15.95
N ILE A 201 -4.56 2.41 -14.73
CA ILE A 201 -5.04 1.08 -14.33
C ILE A 201 -6.57 1.05 -14.38
N ASP A 202 -7.24 2.04 -13.80
CA ASP A 202 -8.69 2.08 -13.69
C ASP A 202 -9.39 2.08 -15.07
N LYS A 203 -8.77 2.68 -16.09
CA LYS A 203 -9.27 2.61 -17.49
C LYS A 203 -9.28 1.20 -18.07
N THR A 204 -8.48 0.29 -17.52
CA THR A 204 -8.34 -1.10 -17.99
C THR A 204 -9.15 -2.08 -17.14
N LEU A 205 -9.72 -1.62 -16.01
CA LEU A 205 -10.53 -2.44 -15.13
C LEU A 205 -11.95 -2.59 -15.70
N PRO A 206 -12.53 -3.80 -15.61
CA PRO A 206 -13.90 -4.04 -16.07
C PRO A 206 -14.91 -3.35 -15.14
N VAL A 207 -15.90 -2.67 -15.71
CA VAL A 207 -17.02 -2.10 -14.95
C VAL A 207 -18.09 -3.18 -14.74
N PHE A 208 -18.28 -3.59 -13.49
CA PHE A 208 -19.32 -4.56 -13.11
C PHE A 208 -20.70 -3.90 -12.99
N PRO A 209 -21.79 -4.64 -13.23
CA PRO A 209 -23.13 -4.08 -13.15
C PRO A 209 -23.54 -3.77 -11.70
N ALA A 210 -24.31 -2.69 -11.52
CA ALA A 210 -24.91 -2.35 -10.22
C ALA A 210 -26.06 -3.31 -9.86
N GLU A 211 -26.56 -3.30 -8.61
CA GLU A 211 -27.64 -4.20 -8.14
C GLU A 211 -28.93 -4.18 -8.97
N GLY A 212 -29.21 -3.09 -9.71
CA GLY A 212 -30.37 -3.00 -10.62
C GLY A 212 -30.10 -3.39 -12.08
N GLN A 213 -28.83 -3.62 -12.43
CA GLN A 213 -28.36 -3.85 -13.79
C GLN A 213 -27.80 -5.26 -13.95
N SER A 214 -27.80 -5.77 -15.17
CA SER A 214 -27.17 -7.04 -15.51
C SER A 214 -26.41 -6.89 -16.82
N GLN A 215 -25.32 -7.61 -16.99
CA GLN A 215 -24.52 -7.56 -18.21
C GLN A 215 -24.63 -8.86 -18.98
N ILE A 216 -24.88 -8.79 -20.29
CA ILE A 216 -24.94 -9.96 -21.18
C ILE A 216 -23.85 -9.86 -22.24
N LYS A 217 -23.08 -10.94 -22.37
CA LYS A 217 -22.15 -11.20 -23.47
C LYS A 217 -22.74 -12.28 -24.37
N ILE A 218 -22.60 -12.14 -25.69
CA ILE A 218 -23.11 -13.14 -26.65
C ILE A 218 -21.94 -13.89 -27.26
N ILE A 219 -22.04 -15.21 -27.31
CA ILE A 219 -21.08 -16.10 -27.99
C ILE A 219 -21.84 -16.93 -29.02
N ASN A 220 -21.42 -16.83 -30.27
CA ASN A 220 -21.96 -17.66 -31.35
C ASN A 220 -21.08 -18.90 -31.55
N LEU A 221 -21.61 -20.06 -31.17
CA LEU A 221 -21.01 -21.38 -31.33
C LEU A 221 -21.39 -22.04 -32.67
N GLY A 222 -22.26 -21.39 -33.44
CA GLY A 222 -22.72 -21.84 -34.76
C GLY A 222 -21.77 -21.48 -35.90
N ARG A 223 -21.99 -22.12 -37.05
CA ARG A 223 -21.22 -21.91 -38.30
C ARG A 223 -21.68 -20.72 -39.13
N ASP A 224 -22.89 -20.23 -38.86
CA ASP A 224 -23.51 -19.10 -39.54
C ASP A 224 -23.60 -17.89 -38.61
N ALA A 225 -23.74 -16.69 -39.18
CA ALA A 225 -23.94 -15.48 -38.39
C ALA A 225 -25.32 -15.48 -37.71
N ALA A 226 -25.36 -15.05 -36.45
CA ALA A 226 -26.56 -14.95 -35.64
C ALA A 226 -26.92 -13.48 -35.38
N ALA A 227 -28.20 -13.14 -35.54
CA ALA A 227 -28.75 -11.84 -35.14
C ALA A 227 -29.57 -12.00 -33.87
N VAL A 228 -29.32 -11.16 -32.87
CA VAL A 228 -29.99 -11.21 -31.56
C VAL A 228 -30.68 -9.87 -31.31
N GLN A 229 -31.99 -9.92 -31.09
CA GLN A 229 -32.81 -8.76 -30.80
C GLN A 229 -33.37 -8.86 -29.38
N PHE A 230 -33.05 -7.86 -28.55
CA PHE A 230 -33.55 -7.79 -27.17
C PHE A 230 -34.86 -7.02 -27.08
N GLN A 231 -35.85 -7.56 -26.36
CA GLN A 231 -37.16 -6.95 -26.16
C GLN A 231 -37.37 -6.54 -24.69
N PRO A 232 -37.93 -5.35 -24.43
CA PRO A 232 -38.48 -4.35 -25.35
C PRO A 232 -37.45 -3.33 -25.89
N GLN A 233 -36.18 -3.38 -25.46
CA GLN A 233 -35.20 -2.33 -25.74
C GLN A 233 -34.69 -2.24 -27.21
N LEU A 234 -35.17 -3.08 -28.14
CA LEU A 234 -34.88 -3.03 -29.59
C LEU A 234 -33.38 -2.93 -29.94
N VAL A 235 -32.51 -3.43 -29.06
CA VAL A 235 -31.08 -3.55 -29.33
C VAL A 235 -30.88 -4.77 -30.23
N ASN A 236 -30.37 -4.55 -31.43
CA ASN A 236 -30.06 -5.61 -32.40
C ASN A 236 -28.54 -5.79 -32.49
N VAL A 237 -28.07 -7.02 -32.32
CA VAL A 237 -26.65 -7.37 -32.31
C VAL A 237 -26.42 -8.54 -33.24
N THR A 238 -25.53 -8.36 -34.22
CA THR A 238 -25.10 -9.43 -35.12
C THR A 238 -23.75 -9.98 -34.67
N VAL A 239 -23.66 -11.30 -34.53
CA VAL A 239 -22.45 -12.01 -34.11
C VAL A 239 -22.06 -13.00 -35.19
N ASN A 240 -20.84 -12.88 -35.72
CA ASN A 240 -20.34 -13.81 -36.74
C ASN A 240 -20.12 -15.21 -36.16
N SER A 241 -19.89 -16.17 -37.03
CA SER A 241 -19.58 -17.55 -36.63
C SER A 241 -18.33 -17.61 -35.77
N MET A 242 -18.39 -18.38 -34.67
CA MET A 242 -17.28 -18.60 -33.74
C MET A 242 -16.72 -17.34 -33.06
N GLU A 243 -17.45 -16.23 -33.12
CA GLU A 243 -17.07 -14.96 -32.51
C GLU A 243 -17.92 -14.66 -31.27
N SER A 244 -17.42 -13.74 -30.46
CA SER A 244 -18.14 -13.19 -29.30
C SER A 244 -18.11 -11.68 -29.31
N VAL A 245 -19.13 -11.08 -28.69
CA VAL A 245 -19.22 -9.63 -28.49
C VAL A 245 -18.85 -9.24 -27.07
N SER A 246 -18.53 -7.97 -26.84
CA SER A 246 -18.31 -7.44 -25.50
C SER A 246 -19.59 -7.45 -24.66
N TYR A 247 -19.45 -7.42 -23.33
CA TYR A 247 -20.58 -7.30 -22.42
C TYR A 247 -21.37 -6.01 -22.67
N MET A 248 -22.69 -6.16 -22.75
CA MET A 248 -23.66 -5.06 -22.85
C MET A 248 -24.44 -4.98 -21.55
N THR A 249 -24.69 -3.77 -21.08
CA THR A 249 -25.43 -3.53 -19.83
C THR A 249 -26.91 -3.33 -20.10
N PHE A 250 -27.76 -4.02 -19.34
CA PHE A 250 -29.21 -3.94 -19.39
C PHE A 250 -29.77 -3.66 -17.99
N GLU A 251 -30.92 -2.99 -17.93
CA GLU A 251 -31.68 -2.86 -16.69
C GLU A 251 -32.42 -4.18 -16.41
N ALA A 252 -32.12 -4.82 -15.28
CA ALA A 252 -32.57 -6.19 -14.99
C ALA A 252 -34.10 -6.33 -14.97
N SER A 253 -34.80 -5.24 -14.61
CA SER A 253 -36.27 -5.18 -14.55
C SER A 253 -36.95 -4.99 -15.91
N GLN A 254 -36.22 -4.53 -16.92
CA GLN A 254 -36.80 -4.13 -18.21
C GLN A 254 -36.71 -5.22 -19.26
N LEU A 255 -35.68 -6.07 -19.22
CA LEU A 255 -35.47 -7.12 -20.21
C LEU A 255 -36.43 -8.30 -19.97
N GLN A 256 -37.22 -8.67 -20.98
CA GLN A 256 -38.22 -9.73 -20.84
C GLN A 256 -37.95 -10.93 -21.74
N ALA A 257 -37.44 -10.69 -22.94
CA ALA A 257 -37.17 -11.73 -23.92
C ALA A 257 -36.04 -11.31 -24.87
N PHE A 258 -35.45 -12.30 -25.52
CA PHE A 258 -34.57 -12.08 -26.65
C PHE A 258 -34.98 -13.02 -27.79
N GLU A 259 -34.80 -12.55 -29.01
CA GLU A 259 -35.09 -13.26 -30.25
C GLU A 259 -33.78 -13.49 -30.99
N VAL A 260 -33.47 -14.74 -31.32
CA VAL A 260 -32.26 -15.13 -32.04
C VAL A 260 -32.65 -15.63 -33.42
N THR A 261 -32.06 -15.05 -34.45
CA THR A 261 -32.25 -15.45 -35.84
C THR A 261 -30.92 -15.91 -36.45
N ILE A 262 -30.90 -17.13 -36.99
CA ILE A 262 -29.78 -17.69 -37.77
C ILE A 262 -30.34 -18.10 -39.13
N GLY A 263 -29.92 -17.40 -40.19
CA GLY A 263 -30.50 -17.60 -41.53
C GLY A 263 -32.00 -17.31 -41.54
N SER A 264 -32.82 -18.33 -41.82
CA SER A 264 -34.29 -18.25 -41.81
C SER A 264 -34.93 -18.73 -40.50
N ASN A 265 -34.14 -19.26 -39.57
CA ASN A 265 -34.65 -19.90 -38.37
C ASN A 265 -34.58 -18.91 -37.21
N THR A 266 -35.71 -18.71 -36.55
CA THR A 266 -35.84 -17.76 -35.45
C THR A 266 -36.38 -18.46 -34.21
N THR A 267 -35.78 -18.18 -33.06
CA THR A 267 -36.26 -18.64 -31.76
C THR A 267 -36.35 -17.48 -30.78
N THR A 268 -37.39 -17.49 -29.96
CA THR A 268 -37.63 -16.45 -28.95
C THR A 268 -37.65 -17.12 -27.58
N GLU A 269 -36.84 -16.62 -26.66
CA GLU A 269 -36.79 -17.10 -25.28
C GLU A 269 -37.06 -15.96 -24.29
N GLY A 270 -37.85 -16.28 -23.27
CA GLY A 270 -38.04 -15.38 -22.14
C GLY A 270 -36.82 -15.39 -21.22
N ILE A 271 -36.38 -14.22 -20.79
CA ILE A 271 -35.22 -14.05 -19.92
C ILE A 271 -35.62 -13.30 -18.65
N ARG A 272 -35.09 -13.77 -17.52
CA ARG A 272 -35.15 -13.06 -16.23
C ARG A 272 -33.74 -12.96 -15.69
N LEU A 273 -33.25 -11.74 -15.57
CA LEU A 273 -31.89 -11.50 -15.11
C LEU A 273 -31.89 -11.15 -13.62
N PRO A 274 -31.09 -11.83 -12.80
CA PRO A 274 -30.76 -11.31 -11.48
C PRO A 274 -29.90 -10.05 -11.63
N GLY A 275 -30.20 -9.01 -10.85
CA GLY A 275 -29.41 -7.79 -10.84
C GLY A 275 -28.05 -8.00 -10.16
N GLY A 276 -27.03 -7.27 -10.62
CA GLY A 276 -25.66 -7.34 -10.11
C GLY A 276 -24.78 -8.43 -10.73
N GLU A 277 -25.27 -9.17 -11.73
CA GLU A 277 -24.54 -10.32 -12.30
C GLU A 277 -24.19 -10.16 -13.80
N ARG A 278 -23.16 -10.91 -14.21
CA ARG A 278 -22.75 -11.10 -15.59
C ARG A 278 -23.23 -12.45 -16.11
N HIS A 279 -23.69 -12.43 -17.35
CA HIS A 279 -24.19 -13.61 -18.04
C HIS A 279 -23.62 -13.73 -19.43
N THR A 280 -23.43 -14.97 -19.88
CA THR A 280 -23.03 -15.28 -21.24
C THR A 280 -24.17 -16.01 -21.96
N LEU A 281 -24.74 -15.38 -22.98
CA LEU A 281 -25.70 -15.98 -23.89
C LEU A 281 -24.95 -16.79 -24.94
N ARG A 282 -25.07 -18.12 -24.86
CA ARG A 282 -24.53 -19.02 -25.89
C ARG A 282 -25.59 -19.28 -26.94
N ILE A 283 -25.20 -19.23 -28.20
CA ILE A 283 -26.05 -19.49 -29.35
C ILE A 283 -25.40 -20.60 -30.16
N ALA A 284 -26.16 -21.65 -30.43
CA ALA A 284 -25.71 -22.77 -31.24
C ALA A 284 -26.83 -23.19 -32.19
N GLN A 285 -26.45 -23.97 -33.20
CA GLN A 285 -27.40 -24.57 -34.12
C GLN A 285 -27.33 -26.09 -33.98
N ASN A 286 -28.47 -26.71 -33.70
CA ASN A 286 -28.60 -28.15 -33.62
C ASN A 286 -29.53 -28.63 -34.75
N GLY A 287 -28.92 -29.03 -35.88
CA GLY A 287 -29.66 -29.32 -37.10
C GLY A 287 -30.34 -28.07 -37.67
N THR A 288 -31.67 -28.09 -37.76
CA THR A 288 -32.48 -26.95 -38.23
C THR A 288 -32.95 -26.03 -37.09
N SER A 289 -32.75 -26.42 -35.82
CA SER A 289 -33.21 -25.64 -34.67
C SER A 289 -32.09 -24.77 -34.10
N VAL A 290 -32.43 -23.52 -33.79
CA VAL A 290 -31.54 -22.61 -33.05
C VAL A 290 -31.69 -22.91 -31.55
N VAL A 291 -30.57 -23.14 -30.87
CA VAL A 291 -30.53 -23.34 -29.41
C VAL A 291 -29.85 -22.14 -28.80
N ALA A 292 -30.55 -21.46 -27.89
CA ALA A 292 -29.98 -20.40 -27.09
C ALA A 292 -29.98 -20.83 -25.62
N GLY A 293 -29.02 -20.32 -24.84
CA GLY A 293 -28.99 -20.61 -23.43
C GLY A 293 -28.16 -19.61 -22.65
N LEU A 294 -28.68 -19.18 -21.50
CA LEU A 294 -27.95 -18.29 -20.61
C LEU A 294 -26.99 -19.12 -19.73
N LEU A 295 -25.76 -18.62 -19.56
CA LEU A 295 -24.80 -19.07 -18.55
C LEU A 295 -24.64 -17.98 -17.50
N PHE A 296 -24.65 -18.38 -16.23
CA PHE A 296 -24.34 -17.50 -15.11
C PHE A 296 -22.83 -17.50 -14.90
N ASP A 297 -22.20 -16.34 -15.10
CA ASP A 297 -20.74 -16.26 -15.05
C ASP A 297 -20.24 -16.27 -13.59
N ASN A 298 -21.05 -15.74 -12.65
CA ASN A 298 -20.71 -15.61 -11.21
C ASN A 298 -19.35 -14.93 -10.94
N ILE A 299 -18.84 -14.14 -11.89
CA ILE A 299 -17.64 -13.34 -11.72
C ILE A 299 -18.04 -11.96 -11.21
N THR A 300 -17.70 -11.68 -9.96
CA THR A 300 -17.96 -10.39 -9.29
C THR A 300 -16.72 -9.52 -9.14
N SER A 301 -15.53 -10.07 -9.40
CA SER A 301 -14.25 -9.37 -9.28
C SER A 301 -13.24 -9.87 -10.31
N LYS A 302 -12.27 -9.02 -10.64
CA LYS A 302 -11.13 -9.39 -11.49
C LYS A 302 -10.17 -10.26 -10.68
N PRO A 303 -9.62 -11.36 -11.24
CA PRO A 303 -8.66 -12.19 -10.50
C PRO A 303 -7.39 -11.41 -10.15
N GLU A 304 -6.92 -11.62 -8.92
CA GLU A 304 -5.76 -10.93 -8.35
C GLU A 304 -4.48 -11.78 -8.41
N GLU A 305 -3.35 -11.18 -8.03
CA GLU A 305 -2.03 -11.84 -7.89
C GLU A 305 -1.52 -12.50 -9.18
N GLY A 306 -1.92 -11.96 -10.34
CA GLY A 306 -1.50 -12.50 -11.65
C GLY A 306 -2.15 -13.82 -12.04
N ASN A 307 -3.21 -14.23 -11.34
CA ASN A 307 -4.03 -15.36 -11.74
C ASN A 307 -5.02 -14.96 -12.84
N ASN A 308 -5.55 -15.99 -13.50
CA ASN A 308 -6.58 -15.90 -14.52
C ASN A 308 -7.71 -16.87 -14.18
N LEU A 309 -8.94 -16.48 -14.52
CA LEU A 309 -10.10 -17.36 -14.43
C LEU A 309 -10.31 -18.04 -15.79
N ILE A 310 -10.42 -19.37 -15.79
CA ILE A 310 -10.62 -20.13 -17.03
C ILE A 310 -11.82 -21.05 -16.86
N ARG A 311 -12.72 -21.01 -17.84
CA ARG A 311 -13.81 -21.98 -18.00
C ARG A 311 -13.81 -22.58 -19.39
N PHE A 312 -14.46 -23.72 -19.53
CA PHE A 312 -14.62 -24.42 -20.81
C PHE A 312 -16.08 -24.51 -21.24
N ILE A 313 -16.35 -24.43 -22.54
CA ILE A 313 -17.64 -24.72 -23.17
C ILE A 313 -17.46 -25.87 -24.15
N ASN A 314 -18.32 -26.88 -24.06
CA ASN A 314 -18.32 -28.01 -24.97
C ASN A 314 -19.25 -27.74 -26.18
N ASN A 315 -18.69 -27.57 -27.38
CA ASN A 315 -19.44 -27.48 -28.64
C ASN A 315 -19.34 -28.76 -29.49
N VAL A 316 -18.79 -29.84 -28.93
CA VAL A 316 -18.71 -31.16 -29.57
C VAL A 316 -19.99 -31.95 -29.24
N PRO A 317 -20.64 -32.62 -30.21
CA PRO A 317 -21.88 -33.37 -29.99
C PRO A 317 -21.65 -34.71 -29.26
N ALA A 318 -20.88 -34.69 -28.17
CA ALA A 318 -20.56 -35.82 -27.30
C ALA A 318 -20.13 -35.29 -25.92
N ASP A 319 -20.24 -36.12 -24.89
CA ASP A 319 -19.75 -35.77 -23.56
C ASP A 319 -18.21 -35.81 -23.54
N ILE A 320 -17.58 -34.80 -22.95
CA ILE A 320 -16.11 -34.68 -22.91
C ILE A 320 -15.60 -34.51 -21.48
N ASN A 321 -14.43 -35.08 -21.20
CA ASN A 321 -13.66 -34.78 -19.98
C ASN A 321 -12.44 -33.94 -20.35
N ILE A 322 -12.21 -32.85 -19.63
CA ILE A 322 -11.18 -31.85 -19.92
C ILE A 322 -10.21 -31.80 -18.76
N THR A 323 -8.92 -31.83 -19.09
CA THR A 323 -7.84 -31.64 -18.13
C THR A 323 -6.91 -30.53 -18.63
N MET A 324 -6.49 -29.66 -17.73
CA MET A 324 -5.54 -28.59 -18.04
C MET A 324 -4.60 -28.40 -16.85
N GLY A 325 -3.27 -28.48 -17.07
CA GLY A 325 -2.29 -28.25 -16.01
C GLY A 325 -2.46 -29.13 -14.77
N GLY A 326 -2.99 -30.35 -14.93
CA GLY A 326 -3.23 -31.30 -13.83
C GLY A 326 -4.53 -31.11 -13.06
N THR A 327 -5.39 -30.16 -13.46
CA THR A 327 -6.75 -30.01 -12.91
C THR A 327 -7.78 -30.57 -13.88
N ASP A 328 -8.71 -31.37 -13.36
CA ASP A 328 -9.82 -31.97 -14.12
C ASP A 328 -11.09 -31.11 -13.98
N PHE A 329 -11.82 -30.90 -15.07
CA PHE A 329 -12.98 -30.00 -15.13
C PHE A 329 -14.35 -30.70 -15.14
N GLU A 330 -14.38 -31.94 -14.64
CA GLU A 330 -15.55 -32.83 -14.70
C GLU A 330 -16.01 -33.12 -16.14
N THR A 331 -17.05 -33.93 -16.27
CA THR A 331 -17.63 -34.28 -17.57
C THR A 331 -18.57 -33.17 -18.04
N LEU A 332 -18.31 -32.60 -19.21
CA LEU A 332 -19.17 -31.60 -19.84
C LEU A 332 -20.03 -32.23 -20.94
N ALA A 333 -21.35 -32.11 -20.81
CA ALA A 333 -22.31 -32.46 -21.84
C ALA A 333 -22.29 -31.45 -23.00
N TYR A 334 -22.90 -31.83 -24.13
CA TYR A 334 -23.01 -30.93 -25.29
C TYR A 334 -23.69 -29.59 -24.90
N LEU A 335 -23.07 -28.47 -25.29
CA LEU A 335 -23.48 -27.09 -24.98
C LEU A 335 -23.50 -26.74 -23.49
N SER A 336 -22.88 -27.52 -22.61
CA SER A 336 -22.67 -27.16 -21.22
C SER A 336 -21.32 -26.44 -21.01
N ALA A 337 -21.21 -25.74 -19.88
CA ALA A 337 -20.01 -25.03 -19.48
C ALA A 337 -19.51 -25.51 -18.12
N SER A 338 -18.20 -25.48 -17.91
CA SER A 338 -17.60 -25.71 -16.60
C SER A 338 -17.73 -24.47 -15.71
N ASN A 339 -17.52 -24.66 -14.41
CA ASN A 339 -17.22 -23.54 -13.51
C ASN A 339 -15.85 -22.92 -13.84
N TYR A 340 -15.64 -21.68 -13.39
CA TYR A 340 -14.34 -21.03 -13.48
C TYR A 340 -13.35 -21.62 -12.48
N SER A 341 -12.14 -21.89 -12.96
CA SER A 341 -11.00 -22.34 -12.15
C SER A 341 -9.84 -21.36 -12.30
N LEU A 342 -9.03 -21.23 -11.24
CA LEU A 342 -7.90 -20.30 -11.16
C LEU A 342 -6.61 -20.91 -11.73
N PHE A 343 -5.95 -20.18 -12.62
CA PHE A 343 -4.64 -20.54 -13.18
C PHE A 343 -3.70 -19.35 -13.19
N GLY A 344 -2.42 -19.55 -12.87
CA GLY A 344 -1.42 -18.50 -13.02
C GLY A 344 -1.25 -18.05 -14.48
N GLY A 345 -0.61 -16.90 -14.70
CA GLY A 345 -0.22 -16.45 -16.04
C GLY A 345 0.77 -17.37 -16.76
N GLY A 346 1.10 -16.98 -17.99
CA GLY A 346 2.03 -17.69 -18.88
C GLY A 346 1.36 -18.75 -19.74
N ARG A 347 2.17 -19.47 -20.51
CA ARG A 347 1.71 -20.60 -21.32
C ARG A 347 1.55 -21.82 -20.41
N LYS A 348 0.34 -22.38 -20.33
CA LYS A 348 0.09 -23.60 -19.58
C LYS A 348 0.26 -24.82 -20.47
N ASP A 349 0.79 -25.88 -19.88
CA ASP A 349 0.91 -27.20 -20.51
C ASP A 349 -0.45 -27.65 -21.05
N HIS A 350 -0.38 -28.55 -22.04
CA HIS A 350 -1.44 -28.91 -22.98
C HIS A 350 -2.84 -29.02 -22.36
N ILE A 351 -3.83 -28.43 -23.03
CA ILE A 351 -5.24 -28.72 -22.78
C ILE A 351 -5.49 -30.09 -23.40
N GLU A 352 -5.91 -31.06 -22.59
CA GLU A 352 -6.25 -32.40 -23.03
C GLU A 352 -7.76 -32.62 -22.92
N VAL A 353 -8.34 -33.24 -23.94
CA VAL A 353 -9.76 -33.55 -24.01
C VAL A 353 -9.94 -35.01 -24.38
N LYS A 354 -10.74 -35.72 -23.59
CA LYS A 354 -11.12 -37.12 -23.82
C LYS A 354 -12.61 -37.18 -24.10
N ILE A 355 -12.99 -37.71 -25.27
CA ILE A 355 -14.39 -37.88 -25.65
C ILE A 355 -14.91 -39.18 -25.03
N LEU A 356 -15.99 -39.11 -24.25
CA LEU A 356 -16.60 -40.29 -23.65
C LEU A 356 -17.28 -41.14 -24.73
N GLY A 357 -16.97 -42.44 -24.73
CA GLY A 357 -17.45 -43.39 -25.72
C GLY A 357 -16.49 -43.67 -26.89
N ASN A 358 -15.35 -42.95 -26.98
CA ASN A 358 -14.30 -43.22 -27.96
C ASN A 358 -12.91 -43.15 -27.31
N LEU A 359 -11.92 -43.92 -27.79
CA LEU A 359 -10.55 -43.93 -27.22
C LEU A 359 -9.67 -42.75 -27.70
N SER A 360 -10.24 -41.80 -28.45
CA SER A 360 -9.53 -40.65 -28.99
C SER A 360 -9.36 -39.55 -27.94
N SER A 361 -8.11 -39.27 -27.56
CA SER A 361 -7.73 -38.06 -26.83
C SER A 361 -7.15 -37.03 -27.78
N CYS A 362 -7.58 -35.77 -27.65
CA CYS A 362 -6.98 -34.65 -28.37
C CYS A 362 -6.28 -33.71 -27.41
N SER A 363 -5.18 -33.10 -27.88
CA SER A 363 -4.47 -32.10 -27.09
C SER A 363 -4.04 -30.90 -27.92
N VAL A 364 -3.94 -29.75 -27.26
CA VAL A 364 -3.43 -28.51 -27.87
C VAL A 364 -2.72 -27.67 -26.83
N THR A 365 -1.66 -26.99 -27.24
CA THR A 365 -0.98 -26.05 -26.35
C THR A 365 -1.80 -24.77 -26.21
N SER A 366 -2.06 -24.35 -24.98
CA SER A 366 -2.78 -23.11 -24.71
C SER A 366 -2.06 -21.86 -25.25
N LYS A 367 -2.82 -20.78 -25.47
CA LYS A 367 -2.25 -19.44 -25.63
C LYS A 367 -1.55 -18.99 -24.34
N ALA A 368 -0.62 -18.05 -24.43
CA ALA A 368 -0.06 -17.43 -23.24
C ALA A 368 -1.11 -16.55 -22.57
N PHE A 369 -1.49 -16.87 -21.33
CA PHE A 369 -2.43 -16.06 -20.57
C PHE A 369 -1.68 -14.89 -19.92
N GLY A 370 -2.27 -13.69 -19.99
CA GLY A 370 -1.77 -12.49 -19.31
C GLY A 370 -1.99 -12.55 -17.80
N PHE A 371 -2.02 -11.37 -17.16
CA PHE A 371 -2.25 -11.22 -15.72
C PHE A 371 -3.66 -10.68 -15.48
N GLY A 372 -4.43 -11.29 -14.58
CA GLY A 372 -5.75 -10.78 -14.17
C GLY A 372 -6.87 -10.96 -15.20
N GLY A 373 -6.69 -11.81 -16.22
CA GLY A 373 -7.71 -12.05 -17.24
C GLY A 373 -8.75 -13.11 -16.85
N ALA A 374 -9.90 -13.10 -17.53
CA ALA A 374 -10.86 -14.20 -17.48
C ALA A 374 -11.18 -14.67 -18.89
N TYR A 375 -11.14 -15.98 -19.11
CA TYR A 375 -11.24 -16.59 -20.43
C TYR A 375 -12.28 -17.72 -20.43
N THR A 376 -13.08 -17.73 -21.49
CA THR A 376 -13.91 -18.86 -21.90
C THR A 376 -13.23 -19.55 -23.07
N ILE A 377 -12.87 -20.82 -22.90
CA ILE A 377 -12.29 -21.66 -23.94
C ILE A 377 -13.40 -22.54 -24.52
N ILE A 378 -13.62 -22.44 -25.82
CA ILE A 378 -14.68 -23.17 -26.53
C ILE A 378 -14.02 -24.33 -27.27
N ILE A 379 -14.52 -25.54 -27.07
CA ILE A 379 -14.01 -26.75 -27.74
C ILE A 379 -14.94 -27.08 -28.91
N ASN A 380 -14.44 -26.95 -30.13
CA ASN A 380 -15.24 -27.07 -31.36
C ASN A 380 -15.15 -28.45 -32.00
N GLY A 381 -14.01 -29.11 -31.83
CA GLY A 381 -13.76 -30.38 -32.49
C GLY A 381 -12.46 -31.02 -32.06
N CYS A 382 -12.35 -32.31 -32.36
CA CYS A 382 -11.17 -33.12 -32.13
C CYS A 382 -10.96 -33.98 -33.37
N THR A 383 -9.90 -33.70 -34.12
CA THR A 383 -9.59 -34.36 -35.40
C THR A 383 -8.15 -34.84 -35.38
N GLU A 384 -7.94 -36.15 -35.54
CA GLU A 384 -6.60 -36.77 -35.63
C GLU A 384 -5.65 -36.44 -34.46
N GLY A 385 -6.19 -36.28 -33.25
CA GLY A 385 -5.41 -35.93 -32.06
C GLY A 385 -5.20 -34.42 -31.85
N ASN A 386 -5.56 -33.58 -32.82
CA ASN A 386 -5.54 -32.13 -32.69
C ASN A 386 -6.89 -31.61 -32.17
N LEU A 387 -6.83 -30.75 -31.16
CA LEU A 387 -8.01 -30.09 -30.60
C LEU A 387 -8.23 -28.73 -31.27
N ASP A 388 -9.43 -28.52 -31.82
CA ASP A 388 -9.87 -27.22 -32.33
C ASP A 388 -10.55 -26.42 -31.22
N ILE A 389 -9.94 -25.28 -30.87
CA ILE A 389 -10.38 -24.41 -29.78
C ILE A 389 -10.49 -22.96 -30.21
N ALA A 390 -11.49 -22.26 -29.66
CA ALA A 390 -11.63 -20.82 -29.77
C ALA A 390 -11.56 -20.16 -28.38
N TYR A 391 -11.05 -18.93 -28.33
CA TYR A 391 -10.90 -18.17 -27.11
C TYR A 391 -11.86 -16.99 -27.10
N SER A 392 -12.55 -16.80 -25.99
CA SER A 392 -13.41 -15.65 -25.73
C SER A 392 -12.96 -14.99 -24.44
N GLU A 393 -12.60 -13.71 -24.50
CA GLU A 393 -12.07 -12.97 -23.36
C GLU A 393 -13.22 -12.34 -22.58
N ASP A 394 -13.48 -12.81 -21.37
CA ASP A 394 -14.54 -12.30 -20.49
C ASP A 394 -14.07 -11.09 -19.70
N ILE A 395 -12.80 -11.12 -19.28
CA ILE A 395 -12.11 -9.98 -18.69
C ILE A 395 -10.73 -9.86 -19.35
N LEU A 396 -10.43 -8.67 -19.86
CA LEU A 396 -9.15 -8.37 -20.48
C LEU A 396 -8.00 -8.44 -19.45
N PRO A 397 -6.83 -8.99 -19.83
CA PRO A 397 -5.66 -8.97 -18.97
C PRO A 397 -5.20 -7.54 -18.67
N ASN A 398 -4.44 -7.39 -17.59
CA ASN A 398 -3.79 -6.13 -17.23
C ASN A 398 -2.81 -5.72 -18.33
N THR A 399 -2.78 -4.44 -18.66
CA THR A 399 -1.89 -3.88 -19.71
C THR A 399 -0.89 -2.87 -19.17
N VAL A 400 -1.14 -2.30 -17.99
CA VAL A 400 -0.22 -1.35 -17.34
C VAL A 400 0.91 -2.14 -16.67
N HIS A 401 2.11 -2.00 -17.18
CA HIS A 401 3.28 -2.73 -16.69
C HIS A 401 3.72 -2.27 -15.29
N MET A 402 4.08 -3.21 -14.41
CA MET A 402 4.44 -2.95 -13.01
C MET A 402 5.64 -1.99 -12.84
N ALA A 403 6.53 -1.89 -13.82
CA ALA A 403 7.65 -0.93 -13.81
C ALA A 403 7.22 0.54 -13.64
N TRP A 404 5.97 0.89 -13.95
CA TRP A 404 5.43 2.23 -13.70
C TRP A 404 5.33 2.60 -12.21
N GLN A 405 5.52 1.64 -11.29
CA GLN A 405 5.68 1.94 -9.87
C GLN A 405 7.10 2.40 -9.49
N ILE A 406 8.10 2.21 -10.35
CA ILE A 406 9.49 2.61 -10.03
C ILE A 406 9.59 4.12 -9.71
N PRO A 407 9.00 5.04 -10.51
CA PRO A 407 9.10 6.46 -10.24
C PRO A 407 8.51 6.89 -8.89
N GLN A 408 7.34 6.38 -8.49
CA GLN A 408 6.71 6.77 -7.22
C GLN A 408 7.52 6.27 -6.02
N TYR A 409 8.05 5.05 -6.06
CA TYR A 409 8.93 4.53 -5.01
C TYR A 409 10.22 5.33 -4.92
N PHE A 410 10.87 5.60 -6.06
CA PHE A 410 12.09 6.38 -6.10
C PHE A 410 11.90 7.78 -5.50
N ILE A 411 10.85 8.49 -5.89
CA ILE A 411 10.55 9.84 -5.37
C ILE A 411 10.27 9.78 -3.86
N LEU A 412 9.52 8.78 -3.39
CA LEU A 412 9.22 8.62 -1.97
C LEU A 412 10.48 8.33 -1.15
N THR A 413 11.36 7.45 -1.62
CA THR A 413 12.63 7.17 -0.94
C THR A 413 13.56 8.39 -0.93
N CYS A 414 13.63 9.16 -2.02
CA CYS A 414 14.33 10.46 -1.99
C CYS A 414 13.73 11.40 -0.94
N GLY A 415 12.40 11.45 -0.84
CA GLY A 415 11.69 12.21 0.20
C GLY A 415 12.05 11.76 1.61
N GLU A 416 12.06 10.44 1.85
CA GLU A 416 12.42 9.83 3.13
C GLU A 416 13.85 10.14 3.54
N VAL A 417 14.83 10.03 2.64
CA VAL A 417 16.23 10.32 2.97
C VAL A 417 16.39 11.76 3.46
N VAL A 418 15.77 12.71 2.75
CA VAL A 418 15.89 14.14 3.11
C VAL A 418 15.01 14.50 4.31
N PHE A 419 13.95 13.74 4.59
CA PHE A 419 13.07 13.92 5.75
C PHE A 419 13.59 13.21 7.01
N SER A 420 13.73 11.89 6.99
CA SER A 420 14.01 11.04 8.15
C SER A 420 15.45 11.15 8.61
N VAL A 421 16.43 11.04 7.70
CA VAL A 421 17.86 11.08 8.08
C VAL A 421 18.20 12.47 8.61
N THR A 422 17.80 13.52 7.88
CA THR A 422 18.02 14.91 8.33
C THR A 422 17.18 15.25 9.56
N GLY A 423 15.95 14.74 9.66
CA GLY A 423 15.08 14.96 10.82
C GLY A 423 15.66 14.38 12.10
N LEU A 424 16.19 13.16 12.05
CA LEU A 424 16.89 12.55 13.16
C LEU A 424 18.18 13.31 13.50
N GLU A 425 19.01 13.66 12.51
CA GLU A 425 20.23 14.44 12.72
C GLU A 425 19.93 15.80 13.38
N PHE A 426 18.93 16.52 12.88
CA PHE A 426 18.44 17.77 13.47
C PHE A 426 18.02 17.56 14.93
N SER A 427 17.22 16.53 15.18
CA SER A 427 16.72 16.19 16.51
C SER A 427 17.85 15.90 17.49
N TYR A 428 18.88 15.17 17.05
CA TYR A 428 20.08 14.91 17.85
C TYR A 428 20.92 16.17 18.09
N SER A 429 20.99 17.08 17.11
CA SER A 429 21.75 18.34 17.23
C SER A 429 21.10 19.36 18.17
N GLN A 430 19.77 19.35 18.24
CA GLN A 430 18.98 20.23 19.12
C GLN A 430 18.68 19.60 20.49
N ALA A 431 19.12 18.35 20.70
CA ALA A 431 18.92 17.62 21.94
C ALA A 431 19.96 18.04 23.00
N PRO A 432 19.53 18.31 24.24
CA PRO A 432 20.42 18.31 25.40
C PRO A 432 21.17 16.98 25.52
N SER A 433 22.38 17.03 26.08
CA SER A 433 23.29 15.87 26.17
C SER A 433 22.64 14.66 26.86
N ASN A 434 21.82 14.90 27.88
CA ASN A 434 21.09 13.92 28.67
C ASN A 434 19.65 13.61 28.16
N MET A 435 19.10 14.36 27.20
CA MET A 435 17.70 14.22 26.74
C MET A 435 17.53 13.68 25.33
N LYS A 436 18.61 13.26 24.65
CA LYS A 436 18.56 12.62 23.32
C LYS A 436 17.55 11.46 23.25
N ALA A 437 17.51 10.63 24.29
CA ALA A 437 16.57 9.51 24.36
C ALA A 437 15.10 9.97 24.42
N VAL A 438 14.81 11.12 25.04
CA VAL A 438 13.45 11.67 25.12
C VAL A 438 12.96 12.14 23.75
N LEU A 439 13.82 12.79 22.96
CA LEU A 439 13.49 13.18 21.60
C LEU A 439 13.32 11.98 20.68
N GLN A 440 14.18 10.96 20.81
CA GLN A 440 14.02 9.72 20.05
C GLN A 440 12.71 8.99 20.37
N ALA A 441 12.34 8.95 21.65
CA ALA A 441 11.03 8.42 22.06
C ALA A 441 9.88 9.25 21.49
N GLY A 442 10.02 10.59 21.47
CA GLY A 442 9.07 11.50 20.83
C GLY A 442 8.95 11.26 19.32
N TRP A 443 10.05 10.99 18.63
CA TRP A 443 10.05 10.64 17.21
C TRP A 443 9.29 9.34 16.97
N LEU A 444 9.59 8.28 17.71
CA LEU A 444 8.87 7.00 17.61
C LEU A 444 7.38 7.13 17.96
N LEU A 445 7.03 8.04 18.88
CA LEU A 445 5.63 8.35 19.17
C LEU A 445 4.92 8.95 17.94
N THR A 446 5.60 9.78 17.14
CA THR A 446 4.99 10.29 15.90
C THR A 446 4.66 9.18 14.90
N VAL A 447 5.54 8.18 14.78
CA VAL A 447 5.33 6.98 13.97
C VAL A 447 4.12 6.20 14.49
N ALA A 448 4.04 5.99 15.81
CA ALA A 448 2.90 5.30 16.43
C ALA A 448 1.57 6.03 16.18
N VAL A 449 1.54 7.35 16.32
CA VAL A 449 0.35 8.16 16.01
C VAL A 449 0.02 8.10 14.53
N GLY A 450 1.02 8.11 13.65
CA GLY A 450 0.84 7.94 12.21
C GLY A 450 0.14 6.62 11.88
N ASN A 451 0.61 5.51 12.45
CA ASN A 451 -0.02 4.18 12.31
C ASN A 451 -1.48 4.15 12.81
N ILE A 452 -1.81 4.89 13.86
CA ILE A 452 -3.21 5.03 14.33
C ILE A 452 -4.05 5.80 13.30
N ILE A 453 -3.50 6.88 12.71
CA ILE A 453 -4.18 7.65 11.66
C ILE A 453 -4.49 6.73 10.47
N VAL A 454 -3.56 5.86 10.06
CA VAL A 454 -3.79 4.86 8.99
C VAL A 454 -5.01 4.01 9.27
N LEU A 455 -5.13 3.47 10.48
CA LEU A 455 -6.24 2.60 10.86
C LEU A 455 -7.58 3.35 10.84
N ILE A 456 -7.59 4.60 11.31
CA ILE A 456 -8.80 5.44 11.29
C ILE A 456 -9.21 5.75 9.85
N VAL A 457 -8.26 6.17 9.00
CA VAL A 457 -8.53 6.50 7.60
C VAL A 457 -9.02 5.27 6.85
N ALA A 458 -8.38 4.12 7.01
CA ALA A 458 -8.81 2.87 6.39
C ALA A 458 -10.21 2.43 6.83
N GLY A 459 -10.59 2.66 8.09
CA GLY A 459 -11.93 2.37 8.58
C GLY A 459 -12.99 3.40 8.17
N ALA A 460 -12.59 4.65 7.90
CA ALA A 460 -13.49 5.76 7.58
C ALA A 460 -13.63 6.05 6.08
N SER A 461 -12.66 5.61 5.25
CA SER A 461 -12.66 5.84 3.81
C SER A 461 -13.77 5.03 3.16
N LYS A 462 -14.89 5.69 2.83
CA LYS A 462 -15.93 5.19 1.92
C LYS A 462 -15.63 5.52 0.45
N LEU A 463 -14.40 5.93 0.14
CA LEU A 463 -14.02 6.26 -1.23
C LEU A 463 -14.00 4.94 -2.01
N SER A 464 -14.88 4.81 -3.01
CA SER A 464 -14.91 3.65 -3.90
C SER A 464 -13.67 3.60 -4.80
N GLU A 465 -13.13 4.79 -5.14
CA GLU A 465 -12.07 4.94 -6.12
C GLU A 465 -10.69 5.06 -5.48
N GLN A 466 -9.77 4.15 -5.82
CA GLN A 466 -8.40 4.14 -5.31
C GLN A 466 -7.60 5.38 -5.74
N TRP A 467 -7.79 5.87 -6.97
CA TRP A 467 -7.06 7.06 -7.44
C TRP A 467 -7.42 8.31 -6.63
N ALA A 468 -8.68 8.42 -6.18
CA ALA A 468 -9.15 9.54 -5.37
C ALA A 468 -8.54 9.51 -3.97
N GLU A 469 -8.29 8.32 -3.40
CA GLU A 469 -7.54 8.17 -2.15
C GLU A 469 -6.10 8.69 -2.29
N TYR A 470 -5.40 8.37 -3.39
CA TYR A 470 -4.03 8.88 -3.62
C TYR A 470 -3.99 10.40 -3.78
N VAL A 471 -4.97 11.00 -4.47
CA VAL A 471 -5.08 12.46 -4.60
C VAL A 471 -5.34 13.11 -3.24
N LEU A 472 -6.23 12.53 -2.43
CA LEU A 472 -6.50 12.98 -1.06
C LEU A 472 -5.20 12.96 -0.22
N PHE A 473 -4.43 11.87 -0.31
CA PHE A 473 -3.15 11.73 0.39
C PHE A 473 -2.11 12.75 -0.06
N ALA A 474 -2.00 12.99 -1.36
CA ALA A 474 -1.12 14.04 -1.90
C ALA A 474 -1.52 15.42 -1.37
N ALA A 475 -2.82 15.74 -1.36
CA ALA A 475 -3.33 17.02 -0.85
C ALA A 475 -3.06 17.18 0.66
N LEU A 476 -3.28 16.13 1.46
CA LEU A 476 -2.99 16.14 2.89
C LEU A 476 -1.49 16.35 3.17
N LEU A 477 -0.59 15.66 2.46
CA LEU A 477 0.86 15.89 2.59
C LEU A 477 1.25 17.31 2.19
N PHE A 478 0.64 17.85 1.15
CA PHE A 478 0.93 19.22 0.72
C PHE A 478 0.52 20.24 1.78
N VAL A 479 -0.65 20.08 2.40
CA VAL A 479 -1.10 20.92 3.54
C VAL A 479 -0.14 20.79 4.72
N VAL A 480 0.25 19.57 5.08
CA VAL A 480 1.22 19.30 6.17
C VAL A 480 2.58 19.94 5.86
N CYS A 481 3.03 19.88 4.61
CA CYS A 481 4.25 20.50 4.14
C CYS A 481 4.19 22.03 4.34
N ILE A 482 3.08 22.68 3.98
CA ILE A 482 2.89 24.12 4.21
C ILE A 482 2.90 24.44 5.71
N ILE A 483 2.17 23.69 6.52
CA ILE A 483 2.13 23.90 7.99
C ILE A 483 3.55 23.77 8.57
N PHE A 484 4.27 22.72 8.20
CA PHE A 484 5.64 22.49 8.66
C PHE A 484 6.58 23.59 8.18
N ALA A 485 6.46 24.06 6.93
CA ALA A 485 7.27 25.17 6.41
C ALA A 485 7.05 26.47 7.19
N VAL A 486 5.80 26.77 7.56
CA VAL A 486 5.46 27.93 8.41
C VAL A 486 6.05 27.76 9.81
N MET A 487 5.89 26.59 10.43
CA MET A 487 6.46 26.30 11.75
C MET A 487 8.00 26.38 11.74
N ALA A 488 8.63 25.88 10.68
CA ALA A 488 10.06 25.92 10.47
C ALA A 488 10.58 27.35 10.28
N TYR A 489 9.81 28.22 9.61
CA TYR A 489 10.18 29.63 9.44
C TYR A 489 10.26 30.38 10.77
N PHE A 490 9.36 30.07 11.72
CA PHE A 490 9.36 30.67 13.05
C PHE A 490 10.27 29.96 14.06
N TYR A 491 10.96 28.88 13.66
CA TYR A 491 11.82 28.14 14.56
C TYR A 491 13.19 28.80 14.71
N THR A 492 13.60 29.05 15.95
CA THR A 492 14.95 29.55 16.26
C THR A 492 15.84 28.39 16.66
N TYR A 493 16.93 28.20 15.92
CA TYR A 493 17.95 27.20 16.26
C TYR A 493 18.58 27.52 17.62
N VAL A 494 18.73 26.48 18.44
CA VAL A 494 19.35 26.56 19.76
C VAL A 494 20.56 25.64 19.77
N ASP A 495 21.72 26.12 20.24
CA ASP A 495 22.87 25.26 20.53
C ASP A 495 22.78 24.79 22.00
N PRO A 496 22.45 23.51 22.26
CA PRO A 496 22.30 23.02 23.63
C PRO A 496 23.59 23.09 24.43
N ASN A 497 24.75 22.92 23.77
CA ASN A 497 26.04 22.90 24.46
C ASN A 497 26.41 24.30 24.97
N GLU A 498 26.10 25.33 24.20
CA GLU A 498 26.34 26.73 24.60
C GLU A 498 25.47 27.12 25.80
N ILE A 499 24.18 26.75 25.79
CA ILE A 499 23.28 27.02 26.92
C ILE A 499 23.68 26.23 28.16
N GLU A 500 24.05 24.95 28.01
CA GLU A 500 24.55 24.13 29.13
C GLU A 500 25.84 24.74 29.71
N ALA A 501 26.77 25.21 28.87
CA ALA A 501 27.99 25.86 29.33
C ALA A 501 27.71 27.16 30.10
N GLN A 502 26.81 28.02 29.58
CA GLN A 502 26.43 29.27 30.22
C GLN A 502 25.80 29.03 31.60
N LEU A 503 24.85 28.08 31.71
CA LEU A 503 24.21 27.75 32.99
C LEU A 503 25.19 27.17 34.01
N ASN A 504 26.11 26.30 33.57
CA ASN A 504 27.14 25.74 34.43
C ASN A 504 28.11 26.82 34.95
N GLU A 505 28.44 27.82 34.14
CA GLU A 505 29.24 28.98 34.59
C GLU A 505 28.49 29.85 35.58
N GLU A 506 27.19 30.08 35.37
CA GLU A 506 26.34 30.83 36.31
C GLU A 506 26.24 30.14 37.66
N GLU A 507 26.02 28.81 37.69
CA GLU A 507 25.99 28.03 38.93
C GLU A 507 27.33 28.09 39.67
N LYS A 508 28.46 27.97 38.96
CA LYS A 508 29.79 28.14 39.56
C LYS A 508 30.01 29.53 40.15
N LYS A 509 29.51 30.58 39.48
CA LYS A 509 29.57 31.96 40.00
C LYS A 509 28.68 32.15 41.23
N GLN A 510 27.51 31.51 41.28
CA GLN A 510 26.62 31.56 42.45
C GLN A 510 27.22 30.82 43.64
N ALA A 511 27.74 29.60 43.44
CA ALA A 511 28.38 28.83 44.50
C ALA A 511 29.56 29.60 45.13
N LYS A 512 30.40 30.26 44.30
CA LYS A 512 31.49 31.11 44.81
C LYS A 512 30.98 32.29 45.65
N LYS A 513 29.91 32.96 45.21
CA LYS A 513 29.30 34.05 45.99
C LYS A 513 28.75 33.57 47.33
N GLU A 514 28.10 32.41 47.35
CA GLU A 514 27.56 31.83 48.59
C GLU A 514 28.67 31.40 49.55
N GLU A 515 29.79 30.87 49.04
CA GLU A 515 30.98 30.61 49.83
C GLU A 515 31.56 31.91 50.40
N ASP A 516 31.78 32.92 49.56
CA ASP A 516 32.32 34.23 49.98
C ASP A 516 31.42 34.88 51.05
N ASP A 517 30.10 34.88 50.86
CA ASP A 517 29.13 35.41 51.84
C ASP A 517 29.14 34.61 53.15
N ALA A 518 29.37 33.29 53.10
CA ALA A 518 29.47 32.45 54.28
C ALA A 518 30.77 32.69 55.06
N TYR A 519 31.88 32.98 54.37
CA TYR A 519 33.14 33.40 55.00
C TYR A 519 32.97 34.75 55.69
N VAL A 520 32.37 35.74 55.02
CA VAL A 520 32.11 37.08 55.61
C VAL A 520 31.22 36.98 56.86
N LYS A 521 30.17 36.16 56.83
CA LYS A 521 29.30 35.96 58.01
C LYS A 521 30.01 35.27 59.18
N LYS A 522 30.96 34.37 58.90
CA LYS A 522 31.78 33.75 59.94
C LYS A 522 32.74 34.76 60.56
N ASP A 523 33.41 35.57 59.75
CA ASP A 523 34.32 36.61 60.26
C ASP A 523 33.57 37.68 61.09
N GLU A 524 32.36 38.08 60.67
CA GLU A 524 31.51 38.98 61.46
C GLU A 524 31.02 38.35 62.78
N ALA A 525 30.79 37.04 62.82
CA ALA A 525 30.39 36.33 64.03
C ALA A 525 31.55 36.18 65.02
N VAL A 526 32.77 35.95 64.51
CA VAL A 526 34.01 35.89 65.31
C VAL A 526 34.39 37.27 65.85
N SER A 527 34.14 38.35 65.11
CA SER A 527 34.38 39.73 65.58
C SER A 527 33.38 40.23 66.63
N LYS A 528 32.26 39.52 66.87
CA LYS A 528 31.21 39.87 67.83
C LYS A 528 31.24 39.06 69.13
N MET A 529 32.13 38.06 69.24
CA MET A 529 32.51 37.38 70.48
C MET A 529 33.77 38.03 71.05
#